data_AF-A0A7K3DE58-F1
#
_entry.id   AF-A0A7K3DE58-F1
#
_cell.length_a   1.000
_cell.length_b   1.000
_cell.length_c   1.000
_cell.angle_alpha   90.00
_cell.angle_beta   90.00
_cell.angle_gamma   90.00
#
_symmetry.space_group_name_H-M   'P 1'
#
loop_
_entity.id
_entity.type
_entity.pdbx_description
1 polymer ?
#
loop_
_entity_poly.entity_id
_entity_poly.type
_entity_poly.pdbx_seq_one_letter_code
_entity_poly.pdbx_strand_id
1 'polypeptide(L)' 'TGIAVAWITRHPAHMQVVLGTTNPGRVAESAAGSDLPLTREEWYRLFRAAGHVLP' A
#
# COMPACT_ATOMS: atom_id res chain seq x y z
N THR A 1 3.72 3.12 -8.86
CA THR A 1 2.90 3.76 -7.81
C THR A 1 2.16 2.79 -6.88
N GLY A 2 2.05 1.49 -7.19
CA GLY A 2 1.23 0.54 -6.42
C GLY A 2 1.70 0.17 -5.00
N ILE A 3 2.95 0.43 -4.59
CA ILE A 3 3.44 -0.03 -3.27
C ILE A 3 2.70 0.61 -2.09
N ALA A 4 2.24 1.86 -2.24
CA ALA A 4 1.42 2.53 -1.24
C ALA A 4 0.04 1.86 -1.10
N VAL A 5 -0.54 1.41 -2.22
CA VAL A 5 -1.81 0.66 -2.22
C VAL A 5 -1.63 -0.67 -1.50
N ALA A 6 -0.59 -1.44 -1.86
CA ALA A 6 -0.25 -2.70 -1.23
C ALA A 6 -0.08 -2.57 0.30
N TRP A 7 0.55 -1.48 0.75
CA TRP A 7 0.72 -1.19 2.17
C TRP A 7 -0.61 -0.93 2.87
N ILE A 8 -1.51 -0.14 2.29
CA ILE A 8 -2.83 0.14 2.88
C ILE A 8 -3.72 -1.12 2.88
N THR A 9 -3.84 -1.82 1.75
CA THR A 9 -4.75 -2.98 1.60
C THR A 9 -4.31 -4.19 2.42
N ARG A 10 -3.03 -4.28 2.79
CA ARG A 10 -2.52 -5.33 3.68
C ARG A 10 -3.06 -5.23 5.12
N HIS A 11 -3.61 -4.09 5.53
CA HIS A 11 -4.13 -3.89 6.87
C HIS A 11 -5.26 -4.88 7.19
N PRO A 12 -5.29 -5.51 8.38
CA PRO A 12 -6.27 -6.55 8.72
C PRO A 12 -7.72 -6.07 8.75
N ALA A 13 -7.96 -4.76 8.83
CA ALA A 13 -9.30 -4.17 8.79
C ALA A 13 -9.92 -4.08 7.38
N HIS A 14 -9.36 -4.76 6.37
CA HIS A 14 -9.89 -4.80 5.01
C HIS A 14 -10.13 -3.41 4.40
N MET A 15 -9.09 -2.56 4.43
CA MET A 15 -9.17 -1.19 3.96
C MET A 15 -9.45 -1.10 2.45
N GLN A 16 -10.26 -0.12 2.04
CA GLN A 16 -10.51 0.23 0.64
C GLN A 16 -9.74 1.51 0.29
N VAL A 17 -8.94 1.46 -0.77
CA VAL A 17 -8.21 2.64 -1.26
C VAL A 17 -9.05 3.40 -2.27
N VAL A 18 -9.14 4.73 -2.11
CA VAL A 18 -9.76 5.65 -3.08
C VAL A 18 -8.66 6.37 -3.86
N LEU A 19 -8.65 6.24 -5.18
CA LEU A 19 -7.64 6.85 -6.05
C LEU A 19 -8.07 8.25 -6.50
N GLY A 20 -7.24 9.26 -6.24
CA GLY A 20 -7.50 10.66 -6.64
C GLY A 20 -6.88 11.07 -7.98
N THR A 21 -6.60 10.13 -8.89
CA THR A 21 -5.92 10.40 -10.16
C THR A 21 -6.83 10.21 -11.36
N THR A 22 -6.67 11.05 -12.38
CA THR A 22 -7.33 10.91 -13.69
C THR A 22 -6.44 10.23 -14.74
N ASN A 23 -5.19 9.90 -14.38
CA ASN A 23 -4.27 9.21 -15.29
C ASN A 23 -4.58 7.69 -15.30
N PRO A 24 -4.99 7.10 -16.44
CA PRO A 24 -5.34 5.68 -16.51
C PRO A 24 -4.18 4.73 -16.16
N GLY A 25 -2.94 5.09 -16.51
CA GLY A 25 -1.76 4.29 -16.17
C GLY A 25 -1.55 4.19 -14.66
N ARG A 26 -1.79 5.29 -13.93
CA ARG A 26 -1.73 5.29 -12.46
C ARG A 26 -2.84 4.47 -11.82
N VAL A 27 -4.02 4.41 -12.45
CA VAL A 27 -5.11 3.52 -12.00
C VAL A 27 -4.68 2.05 -12.15
N ALA A 28 -4.14 1.67 -13.31
CA ALA A 28 -3.67 0.31 -13.58
C ALA A 28 -2.56 -0.12 -12.61
N GLU A 29 -1.54 0.73 -12.39
CA GLU A 29 -0.48 0.46 -11.42
C GLU A 29 -0.98 0.33 -9.98
N SER A 30 -1.99 1.11 -9.62
CA SER A 30 -2.58 1.09 -8.28
C SER A 30 -3.40 -0.18 -8.06
N ALA A 31 -4.18 -0.60 -9.05
CA ALA A 31 -4.91 -1.86 -9.03
C ALA A 31 -3.96 -3.07 -8.95
N ALA A 32 -2.89 -3.09 -9.76
CA ALA A 32 -1.88 -4.14 -9.64
C ALA A 32 -1.21 -4.15 -8.24
N GLY A 33 -1.10 -2.99 -7.60
CA GLY A 33 -0.60 -2.87 -6.22
C GLY A 33 -1.52 -3.48 -5.16
N SER A 34 -2.85 -3.50 -5.35
CA SER A 34 -3.76 -4.08 -4.35
C SER A 34 -3.62 -5.60 -4.23
N ASP A 35 -3.15 -6.25 -5.28
CA ASP A 35 -2.94 -7.70 -5.33
C ASP A 35 -1.55 -8.12 -4.84
N LEU A 36 -0.69 -7.16 -4.48
CA LEU A 36 0.66 -7.43 -4.00
C LEU A 36 0.65 -7.82 -2.52
N PRO A 37 0.99 -9.08 -2.16
CA PRO A 37 0.93 -9.53 -0.78
C PRO A 37 2.21 -9.14 -0.04
N LEU A 38 2.23 -7.95 0.57
CA LEU A 38 3.34 -7.58 1.44
C LEU A 38 3.45 -8.53 2.64
N THR A 39 4.66 -9.00 2.89
CA THR A 39 4.98 -9.68 4.14
C THR A 39 4.82 -8.71 5.31
N ARG A 40 4.60 -9.25 6.50
CA ARG A 40 4.51 -8.45 7.73
C ARG A 40 5.79 -7.63 7.94
N GLU A 41 6.94 -8.20 7.61
CA GLU A 41 8.23 -7.51 7.75
C GLU A 41 8.36 -6.32 6.79
N GLU A 42 8.01 -6.50 5.51
CA GLU A 42 8.01 -5.40 4.52
C GLU A 42 7.04 -4.28 4.91
N TRP A 43 5.86 -4.65 5.40
CA TRP A 43 4.86 -3.70 5.88
C TRP A 43 5.41 -2.81 7.01
N TYR A 44 6.08 -3.43 7.99
CA TYR A 44 6.71 -2.72 9.10
C TYR A 44 8.01 -2.01 8.72
N ARG A 45 8.74 -2.48 7.70
CA ARG A 45 9.89 -1.76 7.14
C ARG A 45 9.44 -0.42 6.55
N LEU A 46 8.34 -0.38 5.79
CA LEU A 46 7.77 0.86 5.27
C LEU A 46 7.31 1.80 6.40
N PHE A 47 6.65 1.25 7.43
CA PHE A 47 6.22 2.02 8.59
C PHE A 47 7.40 2.66 9.34
N ARG A 48 8.49 1.92 9.56
CA ARG A 48 9.72 2.45 10.18
C ARG A 48 10.45 3.45 9.30
N ALA A 49 10.49 3.22 7.99
CA ALA A 49 11.10 4.14 7.03
C ALA A 49 10.41 5.52 7.03
N ALA A 50 9.12 5.57 7.40
CA ALA A 50 8.39 6.83 7.61
C ALA A 50 8.73 7.54 8.93
N GLY A 51 9.68 7.02 9.72
CA GLY A 51 10.13 7.62 10.98
C GLY A 51 9.37 7.15 12.22
N HIS A 52 8.48 6.16 12.08
CA HIS A 52 7.75 5.61 13.22
C HIS A 52 8.57 4.55 13.98
N VAL A 53 8.56 4.64 15.31
CA VAL A 53 9.16 3.64 16.18
C VAL A 53 8.14 2.54 16.45
N LEU A 54 8.55 1.28 16.28
CA LEU A 54 7.73 0.14 16.69
C LEU A 54 7.94 -0.12 18.19
N PRO A 55 6.88 -0.38 18.97
CA PRO A 55 6.99 -0.85 20.34
C PRO A 55 7.77 -2.15 20.48
#